data_AF-A0A2V5STP4-F1
#
_entry.id   AF-A0A2V5STP4-F1
#
_cell.length_a   1.000
_cell.length_b   1.000
_cell.length_c   1.000
_cell.angle_alpha   90.00
_cell.angle_beta   90.00
_cell.angle_gamma   90.00
#
_symmetry.space_group_name_H-M   'P 1'
#
loop_
_entity.id
_entity.type
_entity.pdbx_description
1 polymer ?
#
loop_
_entity_poly.entity_id
_entity_poly.type
_entity_poly.pdbx_seq_one_letter_code
_entity_poly.pdbx_strand_id
1 'polypeptide(L)' 'MLSNRTPTKKEQAAGLPVLKAFLGLFRCDEIVALGNVASAELEKLDVKMHRVRHPASGGAKLFRDQIAEILR' A
#
# COMPACT_ATOMS: atom_id res chain seq x y z
N MET A 1 19.58 -14.48 -7.74
CA MET A 1 19.46 -13.03 -8.03
C MET A 1 18.23 -12.51 -7.30
N LEU A 2 18.40 -11.58 -6.36
CA LEU A 2 17.29 -10.96 -5.63
C LEU A 2 16.76 -9.79 -6.48
N SER A 3 15.46 -9.78 -6.76
CA SER A 3 14.80 -8.75 -7.58
C SER A 3 13.57 -8.24 -6.86
N ASN A 4 13.43 -6.92 -6.78
CA ASN A 4 12.22 -6.24 -6.30
C ASN A 4 11.16 -6.20 -7.43
N ARG A 5 10.77 -7.38 -7.90
CA ARG A 5 9.74 -7.52 -8.91
C ARG A 5 8.36 -7.21 -8.33
N THR A 6 7.46 -6.74 -9.18
CA THR A 6 6.03 -6.66 -8.82
C THR A 6 5.50 -8.08 -8.50
N PRO A 7 4.72 -8.25 -7.43
CA PRO A 7 4.09 -9.54 -7.13
C PRO A 7 3.06 -9.89 -8.21
N THR A 8 2.93 -11.18 -8.49
CA THR A 8 1.91 -11.71 -9.40
C THR A 8 0.51 -11.58 -8.80
N LYS A 9 -0.53 -11.68 -9.63
CA LYS A 9 -1.93 -11.70 -9.16
C LYS A 9 -2.21 -12.84 -8.18
N LYS A 10 -1.56 -14.02 -8.35
CA LYS A 10 -1.70 -15.16 -7.44
C LYS A 10 -1.11 -14.86 -6.06
N GLU A 11 0.07 -14.23 -6.03
CA GLU A 11 0.72 -13.81 -4.78
C GLU A 11 -0.09 -12.73 -4.05
N GLN A 12 -0.63 -11.76 -4.80
CA GLN A 12 -1.52 -10.73 -4.23
C GLN A 12 -2.79 -11.36 -3.63
N ALA A 13 -3.44 -12.25 -4.38
CA ALA A 13 -4.65 -12.95 -3.91
C ALA A 13 -4.40 -13.80 -2.66
N ALA A 14 -3.24 -14.45 -2.56
CA ALA A 14 -2.86 -15.21 -1.37
C ALA A 14 -2.62 -14.32 -0.14
N GLY A 15 -2.15 -13.08 -0.34
CA GLY A 15 -1.94 -12.12 0.75
C GLY A 15 -3.21 -11.41 1.23
N LEU A 16 -4.24 -11.33 0.39
CA LEU A 16 -5.45 -10.55 0.69
C LEU A 16 -6.20 -11.00 1.98
N PRO A 17 -6.39 -12.31 2.25
CA PRO A 17 -7.00 -12.75 3.51
C PRO A 17 -6.17 -12.39 4.74
N VAL A 18 -4.84 -12.44 4.61
CA VAL A 18 -3.91 -12.08 5.69
C VAL A 18 -3.96 -10.59 5.97
N LEU A 19 -3.98 -9.76 4.94
CA LEU A 19 -4.15 -8.31 5.07
C LEU A 19 -5.46 -7.95 5.76
N LYS A 20 -6.58 -8.60 5.38
CA LYS A 20 -7.88 -8.41 6.02
C LYS A 20 -7.84 -8.77 7.51
N ALA A 21 -7.22 -9.90 7.86
CA ALA A 21 -7.05 -10.30 9.26
C ALA A 21 -6.19 -9.30 10.04
N PHE A 22 -5.08 -8.84 9.44
CA PHE A 22 -4.18 -7.85 10.04
C PHE A 22 -4.92 -6.54 10.37
N LEU A 23 -5.71 -6.01 9.43
CA LEU A 23 -6.52 -4.80 9.65
C LEU A 23 -7.61 -4.99 10.71
N GLY A 24 -8.12 -6.21 10.88
CA GLY A 24 -9.06 -6.54 11.96
C GLY A 24 -8.41 -6.58 13.36
N LEU A 25 -7.12 -6.91 13.42
CA LEU A 25 -6.36 -6.99 14.67
C LEU A 25 -5.83 -5.62 15.13
N PHE A 26 -5.46 -4.77 14.17
CA PHE A 26 -4.86 -3.47 14.45
C PHE A 26 -5.77 -2.35 13.95
N ARG A 27 -6.37 -1.63 14.89
CA ARG A 27 -7.11 -0.40 14.57
C ARG A 27 -6.11 0.70 14.22
N CYS A 28 -6.13 1.12 12.97
CA CYS A 28 -5.34 2.23 12.47
C CYS A 28 -6.29 3.39 12.14
N ASP A 29 -6.00 4.58 12.67
CA ASP A 29 -6.76 5.79 12.33
C ASP A 29 -6.44 6.25 10.90
N GLU A 30 -5.19 6.06 10.46
CA GLU A 30 -4.70 6.43 9.14
C GLU A 30 -4.03 5.24 8.46
N ILE A 31 -4.43 4.96 7.21
CA ILE A 31 -3.86 3.90 6.38
C ILE A 31 -3.27 4.54 5.13
N VAL A 32 -1.98 4.28 4.88
CA VAL A 32 -1.27 4.83 3.72
C VAL A 32 -0.83 3.70 2.79
N ALA A 33 -1.41 3.65 1.60
CA ALA A 33 -1.11 2.67 0.57
C ALA A 33 0.09 3.10 -0.28
N LEU A 34 1.20 2.35 -0.18
CA LEU A 34 2.44 2.64 -0.89
C LEU A 34 2.41 2.06 -2.33
N GLY A 35 2.05 2.89 -3.30
CA GLY A 35 1.99 2.53 -4.71
C GLY A 35 0.75 1.75 -5.13
N ASN A 36 0.70 1.40 -6.42
CA ASN A 36 -0.52 0.91 -7.07
C ASN A 36 -0.99 -0.47 -6.58
N VAL A 37 -0.06 -1.35 -6.22
CA VAL A 37 -0.42 -2.70 -5.75
C VAL A 37 -1.12 -2.60 -4.41
N ALA A 38 -0.53 -1.89 -3.45
CA ALA A 38 -1.11 -1.72 -2.12
C ALA A 38 -2.48 -1.03 -2.20
N SER A 39 -2.61 0.03 -3.00
CA SER A 39 -3.89 0.75 -3.13
C SER A 39 -4.98 -0.13 -3.72
N ALA A 40 -4.67 -0.89 -4.77
CA ALA A 40 -5.64 -1.76 -5.42
C ALA A 40 -6.09 -2.92 -4.51
N GLU A 41 -5.20 -3.49 -3.68
CA GLU A 41 -5.60 -4.54 -2.74
C GLU A 41 -6.46 -3.98 -1.58
N LEU A 42 -6.16 -2.77 -1.09
CA LEU A 42 -6.96 -2.11 -0.05
C LEU A 42 -8.33 -1.67 -0.56
N GLU A 43 -8.43 -1.20 -1.81
CA GLU A 43 -9.71 -0.88 -2.48
C GLU A 43 -10.63 -2.11 -2.56
N LYS A 44 -10.09 -3.32 -2.82
CA LYS A 44 -10.89 -4.57 -2.79
C LYS A 44 -11.46 -4.90 -1.41
N LEU A 45 -10.87 -4.36 -0.35
CA LEU A 45 -11.32 -4.54 1.03
C LEU A 45 -12.20 -3.38 1.51
N ASP A 46 -12.52 -2.42 0.64
CA ASP A 46 -13.28 -1.21 0.96
C ASP A 46 -12.66 -0.40 2.11
N VAL A 47 -11.32 -0.37 2.16
CA VAL A 47 -10.57 0.31 3.20
C VAL A 47 -10.28 1.75 2.77
N LYS A 48 -10.73 2.72 3.58
CA LYS A 48 -10.34 4.13 3.41
C LYS A 48 -8.82 4.26 3.62
N MET A 49 -8.14 4.83 2.63
CA MET A 49 -6.68 4.96 2.64
C MET A 49 -6.22 6.20 1.88
N HIS A 50 -5.00 6.65 2.16
CA HIS A 50 -4.26 7.59 1.33
C HIS A 50 -3.33 6.84 0.39
N ARG A 51 -3.43 7.09 -0.91
CA ARG A 51 -2.51 6.50 -1.88
C ARG A 51 -1.31 7.42 -2.09
N VAL A 52 -0.10 6.88 -1.90
CA VAL A 52 1.15 7.59 -2.15
C VAL A 52 1.99 6.90 -3.21
N ARG A 53 2.84 7.65 -3.90
CA ARG A 53 3.78 7.14 -4.88
C ARG A 53 4.81 6.25 -4.20
N HIS A 54 5.10 5.09 -4.77
CA HIS A 54 6.21 4.26 -4.29
C HIS A 54 7.55 4.98 -4.52
N PRO A 55 8.47 5.04 -3.53
CA PRO A 55 9.71 5.83 -3.62
C PRO A 55 10.72 5.29 -4.65
N ALA A 56 10.66 3.99 -4.95
CA ALA A 56 11.48 3.37 -6.00
C ALA A 56 11.20 3.93 -7.41
N SER A 57 12.11 3.65 -8.35
CA SER A 57 12.00 4.06 -9.77
C SER A 57 11.70 5.54 -9.96
N GLY A 58 12.44 6.40 -9.24
CA GLY A 58 12.33 7.86 -9.32
C GLY A 58 11.15 8.47 -8.56
N GLY A 59 10.36 7.68 -7.82
CA GLY A 59 9.18 8.18 -7.10
C GLY A 59 9.45 8.92 -5.79
N ALA A 60 10.70 8.97 -5.33
CA ALA A 60 11.05 9.43 -3.98
C ALA A 60 10.65 10.88 -3.67
N LYS A 61 10.74 11.81 -4.63
CA LYS A 61 10.34 13.21 -4.41
C LYS A 61 8.83 13.29 -4.14
N LEU A 62 8.03 12.74 -5.05
CA LEU A 62 6.57 12.77 -4.94
C LEU A 62 6.07 12.01 -3.69
N PHE A 63 6.70 10.88 -3.32
CA PHE A 63 6.41 10.19 -2.08
C PHE A 63 6.54 11.11 -0.86
N ARG A 64 7.65 11.85 -0.75
CA ARG A 64 7.87 12.76 0.39
C ARG A 64 6.86 13.90 0.42
N ASP A 65 6.58 14.49 -0.75
CA ASP A 65 5.62 15.59 -0.87
C ASP A 65 4.22 15.13 -0.41
N GLN A 66 3.78 13.94 -0.84
CA GLN A 66 2.48 13.38 -0.47
C GLN A 66 2.40 12.95 1.01
N ILE A 67 3.47 12.38 1.58
CA ILE A 67 3.51 12.06 3.00
C ILE A 67 3.44 13.34 3.84
N ALA A 68 4.13 14.40 3.43
CA ALA A 68 4.07 15.69 4.11
C ALA A 68 2.66 16.31 4.06
N GLU A 69 1.87 16.05 3.02
CA GLU A 69 0.47 16.48 2.96
C GLU A 69 -0.43 15.74 3.94
N ILE A 70 -0.16 14.44 4.18
CA ILE A 70 -0.94 13.61 5.12
C ILE A 70 -0.61 13.96 6.58
N LEU A 71 0.64 14.35 6.88
CA LEU A 71 1.11 14.64 8.24
C LEU A 71 0.80 16.07 8.73
N ARG A 72 0.18 16.91 7.89
CA ARG A 72 -0.21 18.28 8.27
C ARG A 72 -1.48 18.27 9.11
#